data_AF-A0A661ISW5-F1
#
_entry.id   AF-A0A661ISW5-F1
#
_cell.length_a   1.000
_cell.length_b   1.000
_cell.length_c   1.000
_cell.angle_alpha   90.00
_cell.angle_beta   90.00
_cell.angle_gamma   90.00
#
_symmetry.space_group_name_H-M   'P 1'
#
loop_
_entity.id
_entity.type
_entity.pdbx_description
1 polymer ?
#
loop_
_entity_poly.entity_id
_entity_poly.type
_entity_poly.pdbx_seq_one_letter_code
_entity_poly.pdbx_strand_id
1 'polypeptide(L)'
;EVVVWSNFVQLPVKIVDEINRLPETKQSMILDGVDRGNWEYLNEIVINDEYVLFATANYQDRGTNTIIAPLVDRFDVMVESRHPGPNLAFQIGRRSRLDNPLRHPEFERKFQELLRSQIPYHEKLPRLEELSEAFGSYLEEKVGVKGLSKEERLRIRRQIAEIPLDLDANAFLRMVLAELSFCYRYGQKRSVEQCPEGCHYTGYLCYHVKNCASNRLPISVIGYSQALAWFLEDDEVDLEHVRTVLPFTLAHRIQWRDSYISKKEGEGRNDPLQIYLAKEATEEIFHRYNEQRDYLLDALAVACRAFEGEEVEPLEGDHPIYEEIKKEIEGIRC
;
A
#
# COMPACT_ATOMS: atom_id res chain seq x y z
N GLU A 1 -30.71 22.79 10.15
CA GLU A 1 -30.52 22.06 8.87
C GLU A 1 -30.25 20.60 9.22
N VAL A 2 -30.70 19.65 8.40
CA VAL A 2 -30.44 18.21 8.61
C VAL A 2 -29.36 17.80 7.62
N VAL A 3 -28.26 17.21 8.12
CA VAL A 3 -27.19 16.74 7.24
C VAL A 3 -27.65 15.47 6.54
N VAL A 4 -27.54 15.43 5.21
CA VAL A 4 -27.82 14.23 4.42
C VAL A 4 -26.51 13.68 3.91
N TRP A 5 -26.05 12.61 4.57
CA TRP A 5 -24.81 11.92 4.21
C TRP A 5 -24.95 11.16 2.89
N SER A 6 -23.95 11.26 2.03
CA SER A 6 -23.88 10.42 0.84
C SER A 6 -23.71 8.94 1.22
N ASN A 7 -24.24 8.03 0.41
CA ASN A 7 -24.04 6.59 0.63
C ASN A 7 -22.55 6.21 0.66
N PHE A 8 -21.71 6.93 -0.09
CA PHE A 8 -20.26 6.72 -0.14
C PHE A 8 -19.60 6.85 1.24
N VAL A 9 -20.03 7.84 2.03
CA VAL A 9 -19.51 8.08 3.39
C VAL A 9 -19.97 7.01 4.37
N GLN A 10 -21.20 6.53 4.19
CA GLN A 10 -21.83 5.57 5.10
C GLN A 10 -21.38 4.12 4.87
N LEU A 11 -20.79 3.79 3.72
CA LEU A 11 -20.40 2.43 3.39
C LEU A 11 -18.94 2.15 3.77
N PRO A 12 -18.61 0.93 4.25
CA PRO A 12 -17.24 0.56 4.58
C PRO A 12 -16.37 0.51 3.31
N VAL A 13 -16.87 -0.12 2.26
CA VAL A 13 -16.18 -0.22 0.96
C VAL A 13 -16.50 1.02 0.12
N LYS A 14 -15.44 1.70 -0.32
CA LYS A 14 -15.51 2.91 -1.15
C LYS A 14 -14.85 2.62 -2.48
N ILE A 15 -15.56 2.86 -3.57
CA ILE A 15 -15.04 2.66 -4.94
C ILE A 15 -15.17 3.98 -5.68
N VAL A 16 -14.05 4.48 -6.20
CA VAL A 16 -13.98 5.70 -7.02
C VAL A 16 -13.47 5.32 -8.40
N ASP A 17 -14.35 5.39 -9.38
CA ASP A 17 -13.96 5.18 -10.78
C ASP A 17 -13.34 6.47 -11.36
N GLU A 18 -12.26 6.33 -12.10
CA GLU A 18 -11.51 7.41 -12.75
C GLU A 18 -11.16 8.56 -11.78
N ILE A 19 -10.48 8.24 -10.67
CA ILE A 19 -10.16 9.20 -9.60
C ILE A 19 -9.37 10.42 -10.11
N ASN A 20 -8.58 10.24 -11.17
CA ASN A 20 -7.84 11.30 -11.84
C ASN A 20 -8.73 12.28 -12.62
N ARG A 21 -10.04 12.04 -12.77
CA ARG A 21 -11.00 13.03 -13.30
C ARG A 21 -11.57 13.94 -12.22
N LEU A 22 -11.38 13.61 -10.94
CA LEU A 22 -11.87 14.44 -9.85
C LEU A 22 -11.00 15.71 -9.72
N PRO A 23 -11.61 16.90 -9.47
CA PRO A 23 -10.88 18.08 -9.07
C PRO A 23 -10.12 17.87 -7.75
N GLU A 24 -9.03 18.61 -7.54
CA GLU A 24 -8.19 18.52 -6.34
C GLU A 24 -8.96 18.71 -5.02
N THR A 25 -10.00 19.56 -5.02
CA THR A 25 -10.87 19.77 -3.85
C THR A 25 -11.59 18.50 -3.42
N LYS A 26 -12.12 17.72 -4.38
CA LYS A 26 -12.77 16.42 -4.09
C LYS A 26 -11.76 15.35 -3.70
N GLN A 27 -10.58 15.36 -4.32
CA GLN A 27 -9.48 14.47 -3.93
C GLN A 27 -9.06 14.72 -2.47
N SER A 28 -9.00 15.99 -2.05
CA SER A 28 -8.68 16.37 -0.66
C SER A 28 -9.76 15.94 0.33
N MET A 29 -11.04 16.05 -0.04
CA MET A 29 -12.14 15.52 0.80
C MET A 29 -12.07 14.00 0.98
N ILE A 30 -11.69 13.26 -0.08
CA ILE A 30 -11.50 11.80 0.01
C ILE A 30 -10.30 11.47 0.90
N LEU A 31 -9.21 12.21 0.75
CA LEU A 31 -8.00 12.07 1.56
C LEU A 31 -8.31 12.14 3.07
N ASP A 32 -9.02 13.17 3.51
CA ASP A 32 -9.34 13.37 4.93
C ASP A 32 -10.21 12.22 5.50
N GLY A 33 -11.22 11.81 4.73
CA GLY A 33 -12.15 10.76 5.15
C GLY A 33 -11.56 9.35 5.14
N VAL A 34 -10.64 9.06 4.21
CA VAL A 34 -10.02 7.73 4.08
C VAL A 34 -8.83 7.55 5.00
N ASP A 35 -8.13 8.61 5.39
CA ASP A 35 -6.97 8.45 6.28
C ASP A 35 -7.38 7.97 7.69
N ARG A 36 -8.51 8.48 8.21
CA ARG A 36 -8.95 8.22 9.59
C ARG A 36 -10.29 7.50 9.70
N GLY A 37 -10.98 7.26 8.58
CA GLY A 37 -12.37 6.76 8.59
C GLY A 37 -13.38 7.80 9.10
N ASN A 38 -12.96 9.05 9.30
CA ASN A 38 -13.76 10.11 9.91
C ASN A 38 -14.27 11.06 8.84
N TRP A 39 -15.59 11.22 8.77
CA TRP A 39 -16.25 12.14 7.85
C TRP A 39 -17.01 13.18 8.64
N GLU A 40 -16.64 14.44 8.48
CA GLU A 40 -17.19 15.56 9.24
C GLU A 40 -17.90 16.54 8.30
N TYR A 41 -19.11 16.96 8.69
CA TYR A 41 -19.85 18.00 7.99
C TYR A 41 -20.73 18.75 8.98
N LEU A 42 -20.56 20.08 9.05
CA LEU A 42 -21.17 20.93 10.07
C LEU A 42 -20.85 20.42 11.50
N ASN A 43 -21.87 20.00 12.26
CA ASN A 43 -21.73 19.48 13.62
C ASN A 43 -22.01 17.97 13.70
N GLU A 44 -22.05 17.28 12.56
CA GLU A 44 -22.25 15.83 12.51
C GLU A 44 -20.97 15.12 12.04
N ILE A 45 -20.77 13.91 12.56
CA ILE A 45 -19.63 13.05 12.24
C ILE A 45 -20.10 11.62 11.95
N VAL A 46 -19.49 11.01 10.93
CA VAL A 46 -19.59 9.57 10.65
C VAL A 46 -18.21 8.96 10.80
N ILE A 47 -18.09 7.96 11.68
CA ILE A 47 -16.85 7.22 11.94
C ILE A 47 -17.03 5.81 11.38
N ASN A 48 -16.20 5.41 10.42
CA ASN A 48 -16.18 4.04 9.91
C ASN A 48 -15.12 3.22 10.65
N ASP A 49 -15.52 2.16 11.36
CA ASP A 49 -14.58 1.26 12.03
C ASP A 49 -13.85 0.32 11.04
N GLU A 50 -14.54 -0.07 9.97
CA GLU A 50 -13.97 -0.80 8.84
C GLU A 50 -14.13 0.04 7.58
N TYR A 51 -13.04 0.26 6.85
CA TYR A 51 -13.11 0.92 5.55
C TYR A 51 -12.00 0.47 4.60
N VAL A 52 -12.27 0.58 3.30
CA VAL A 52 -11.29 0.38 2.24
C VAL A 52 -11.65 1.29 1.06
N LEU A 53 -10.65 1.89 0.44
CA LEU A 53 -10.80 2.67 -0.78
C LEU A 53 -10.18 1.91 -1.96
N PHE A 54 -11.01 1.61 -2.95
CA PHE A 54 -10.58 1.22 -4.28
C PHE A 54 -10.73 2.41 -5.21
N ALA A 55 -9.69 2.68 -6.00
CA ALA A 55 -9.73 3.71 -7.01
C ALA A 55 -9.18 3.17 -8.33
N THR A 56 -9.80 3.55 -9.44
CA THR A 56 -9.26 3.31 -10.78
C THR A 56 -8.72 4.63 -11.34
N ALA A 57 -7.68 4.54 -12.16
CA ALA A 57 -7.14 5.68 -12.88
C ALA A 57 -6.75 5.21 -14.29
N ASN A 58 -7.22 5.92 -15.31
CA ASN A 58 -6.77 5.66 -16.68
C ASN A 58 -5.36 6.23 -16.88
N TYR A 59 -4.54 5.53 -17.66
CA TYR A 59 -3.27 6.06 -18.14
C TYR A 59 -3.52 7.36 -18.92
N GLN A 60 -2.76 8.40 -18.57
CA GLN A 60 -2.94 9.81 -18.98
C GLN A 60 -3.71 10.03 -20.30
N ASP A 61 -4.98 10.42 -20.18
CA ASP A 61 -5.83 10.88 -21.28
C ASP A 61 -5.90 12.42 -21.31
N ARG A 62 -6.19 13.01 -22.48
CA ARG A 62 -6.52 14.44 -22.62
C ARG A 62 -7.75 14.77 -21.75
N GLY A 63 -7.53 15.46 -20.63
CA GLY A 63 -8.58 15.84 -19.66
C GLY A 63 -8.45 15.21 -18.27
N THR A 64 -7.37 14.50 -18.00
CA THR A 64 -7.06 13.95 -16.67
C THR A 64 -6.33 14.98 -15.80
N ASN A 65 -6.77 15.15 -14.55
CA ASN A 65 -6.01 15.87 -13.52
C ASN A 65 -4.92 14.95 -12.97
N THR A 66 -3.83 15.54 -12.48
CA THR A 66 -2.83 14.76 -11.74
C THR A 66 -3.41 14.41 -10.36
N ILE A 67 -3.25 13.17 -9.92
CA ILE A 67 -3.62 12.80 -8.55
C ILE A 67 -2.67 13.52 -7.59
N ILE A 68 -3.20 14.19 -6.57
CA ILE A 68 -2.37 14.93 -5.62
C ILE A 68 -1.45 13.95 -4.87
N ALA A 69 -0.16 14.29 -4.75
CA ALA A 69 0.83 13.42 -4.11
C ALA A 69 0.43 12.94 -2.69
N PRO A 70 -0.20 13.78 -1.83
CA PRO A 70 -0.69 13.32 -0.53
C PRO A 70 -1.74 12.21 -0.60
N LEU A 71 -2.56 12.18 -1.65
CA LEU A 71 -3.57 11.14 -1.86
C LEU A 71 -2.94 9.87 -2.41
N VAL A 72 -1.98 9.99 -3.33
CA VAL A 72 -1.22 8.84 -3.83
C VAL A 72 -0.57 8.06 -2.69
N ASP A 73 0.05 8.76 -1.73
CA ASP A 73 0.70 8.12 -0.57
C ASP A 73 -0.27 7.41 0.40
N ARG A 74 -1.59 7.66 0.30
CA ARG A 74 -2.61 6.94 1.10
C ARG A 74 -3.02 5.61 0.51
N PHE A 75 -2.69 5.33 -0.74
CA PHE A 75 -2.90 4.00 -1.29
C PHE A 75 -1.77 3.09 -0.82
N ASP A 76 -2.11 1.91 -0.31
CA ASP A 76 -1.08 0.95 0.13
C ASP A 76 -0.36 0.31 -1.06
N VAL A 77 -1.11 -0.02 -2.11
CA VAL A 77 -0.64 -0.73 -3.29
C VAL A 77 -1.22 -0.14 -4.58
N MET A 78 -0.46 -0.26 -5.66
CA MET A 78 -0.89 -0.02 -7.03
C MET A 78 -0.74 -1.31 -7.85
N VAL A 79 -1.79 -1.71 -8.55
CA VAL A 79 -1.80 -2.87 -9.44
C VAL A 79 -2.31 -2.50 -10.83
N GLU A 80 -1.92 -3.26 -11.84
CA GLU A 80 -2.45 -3.11 -13.19
C GLU A 80 -3.72 -3.96 -13.38
N SER A 81 -4.79 -3.34 -13.89
CA SER A 81 -5.93 -4.07 -14.44
C SER A 81 -5.65 -4.43 -15.90
N ARG A 82 -4.92 -5.53 -16.12
CA ARG A 82 -4.50 -5.96 -17.46
C ARG A 82 -5.65 -6.62 -18.23
N HIS A 83 -5.73 -6.37 -19.54
CA HIS A 83 -6.63 -7.12 -20.41
C HIS A 83 -6.29 -8.63 -20.35
N PRO A 84 -7.24 -9.53 -20.06
CA PRO A 84 -6.97 -10.94 -19.75
C PRO A 84 -6.59 -11.79 -20.99
N GLY A 85 -6.20 -11.16 -22.09
CA GLY A 85 -6.00 -11.80 -23.38
C GLY A 85 -7.29 -12.20 -24.10
N PRO A 86 -7.22 -12.56 -25.39
CA PRO A 86 -8.39 -12.79 -26.23
C PRO A 86 -9.22 -14.00 -25.78
N ASN A 87 -8.58 -15.07 -25.32
CA ASN A 87 -9.27 -16.31 -24.95
C ASN A 87 -10.15 -16.13 -23.70
N LEU A 88 -9.59 -15.57 -22.62
CA LEU A 88 -10.35 -15.30 -21.40
C LEU A 88 -11.40 -14.20 -21.63
N ALA A 89 -11.06 -13.12 -22.35
CA ALA A 89 -12.03 -12.08 -22.69
C ALA A 89 -13.23 -12.64 -23.48
N PHE A 90 -12.99 -13.54 -24.44
CA PHE A 90 -14.05 -14.22 -25.18
C PHE A 90 -14.93 -15.09 -24.27
N GLN A 91 -14.33 -15.83 -23.33
CA GLN A 91 -15.08 -16.64 -22.36
C GLN A 91 -15.92 -15.78 -21.42
N ILE A 92 -15.34 -14.69 -20.89
CA ILE A 92 -16.05 -13.71 -20.05
C ILE A 92 -17.24 -13.11 -20.82
N GLY A 93 -17.02 -12.68 -22.07
CA GLY A 93 -18.06 -12.11 -22.93
C GLY A 93 -19.20 -13.10 -23.27
N ARG A 94 -18.91 -14.40 -23.31
CA ARG A 94 -19.95 -15.45 -23.48
C ARG A 94 -20.77 -15.66 -22.22
N ARG A 95 -20.13 -15.68 -21.04
CA ARG A 95 -20.80 -15.92 -19.75
C ARG A 95 -21.61 -14.71 -19.27
N SER A 96 -21.10 -13.49 -19.46
CA SER A 96 -21.73 -12.26 -18.95
C SER A 96 -23.12 -11.95 -19.52
N ARG A 97 -23.52 -12.61 -20.62
CA ARG A 97 -24.84 -12.45 -21.24
C ARG A 97 -25.94 -13.28 -20.60
N LEU A 98 -25.60 -14.28 -19.79
CA LEU A 98 -26.53 -15.32 -19.36
C LEU A 98 -26.99 -15.18 -17.90
N ASP A 99 -26.22 -14.51 -17.04
CA ASP A 99 -26.58 -14.31 -15.63
C ASP A 99 -25.78 -13.14 -15.02
N ASN A 100 -26.43 -12.37 -14.14
CA ASN A 100 -25.77 -11.38 -13.30
C ASN A 100 -26.15 -11.63 -11.85
N PRO A 101 -25.56 -12.67 -11.21
CA PRO A 101 -25.97 -13.10 -9.89
C PRO A 101 -25.69 -12.04 -8.81
N LEU A 102 -24.84 -11.05 -9.10
CA LEU A 102 -24.58 -9.92 -8.21
C LEU A 102 -25.71 -8.88 -8.20
N ARG A 103 -26.66 -8.94 -9.14
CA ARG A 103 -27.82 -8.03 -9.21
C ARG A 103 -29.02 -8.64 -8.49
N HIS A 104 -29.39 -8.05 -7.36
CA HIS A 104 -30.58 -8.46 -6.61
C HIS A 104 -31.45 -7.25 -6.23
N PRO A 105 -32.50 -6.92 -7.01
CA PRO A 105 -33.29 -5.70 -6.85
C PRO A 105 -33.88 -5.50 -5.44
N GLU A 106 -34.29 -6.58 -4.76
CA GLU A 106 -34.86 -6.46 -3.42
C GLU A 106 -33.81 -6.05 -2.36
N PHE A 107 -32.63 -6.68 -2.36
CA PHE A 107 -31.54 -6.27 -1.47
C PHE A 107 -31.03 -4.87 -1.82
N GLU A 108 -30.91 -4.53 -3.11
CA GLU A 108 -30.57 -3.17 -3.55
C GLU A 108 -31.54 -2.12 -2.95
N ARG A 109 -32.86 -2.38 -2.98
CA ARG A 109 -33.86 -1.51 -2.35
C ARG A 109 -33.69 -1.44 -0.83
N LYS A 110 -33.55 -2.58 -0.15
CA LYS A 110 -33.36 -2.63 1.31
C LYS A 110 -32.13 -1.84 1.76
N PHE A 111 -31.01 -1.98 1.06
CA PHE A 111 -29.80 -1.18 1.32
C PHE A 111 -30.07 0.32 1.12
N GLN A 112 -30.73 0.71 0.02
CA GLN A 112 -31.03 2.12 -0.24
C GLN A 112 -31.99 2.73 0.79
N GLU A 113 -33.03 1.99 1.20
CA GLU A 113 -33.99 2.43 2.22
C GLU A 113 -33.29 2.64 3.56
N LEU A 114 -32.45 1.69 3.99
CA LEU A 114 -31.68 1.81 5.23
C LEU A 114 -30.69 2.98 5.19
N LEU A 115 -29.93 3.14 4.11
CA LEU A 115 -28.95 4.23 3.98
C LEU A 115 -29.61 5.61 3.95
N ARG A 116 -30.80 5.73 3.35
CA ARG A 116 -31.58 6.99 3.31
C ARG A 116 -32.37 7.28 4.58
N SER A 117 -32.52 6.29 5.47
CA SER A 117 -33.22 6.50 6.74
C SER A 117 -32.51 7.56 7.61
N GLN A 118 -33.29 8.27 8.42
CA GLN A 118 -32.81 9.35 9.29
C GLN A 118 -32.36 8.84 10.68
N ILE A 119 -32.17 7.53 10.83
CA ILE A 119 -31.65 6.97 12.09
C ILE A 119 -30.15 7.28 12.22
N PRO A 120 -29.61 7.39 13.44
CA PRO A 120 -28.18 7.61 13.66
C PRO A 120 -27.31 6.54 13.00
N TYR A 121 -26.13 6.92 12.51
CA TYR A 121 -25.23 6.01 11.78
C TYR A 121 -24.86 4.74 12.58
N HIS A 122 -24.60 4.88 13.88
CA HIS A 122 -24.27 3.74 14.75
C HIS A 122 -25.43 2.73 14.88
N GLU A 123 -26.69 3.16 14.71
CA GLU A 123 -27.84 2.26 14.66
C GLU A 123 -28.04 1.62 13.28
N LYS A 124 -27.52 2.23 12.20
CA LYS A 124 -27.53 1.65 10.85
C LYS A 124 -26.57 0.49 10.71
N LEU A 125 -25.41 0.55 11.35
CA LEU A 125 -24.33 -0.44 11.25
C LEU A 125 -24.81 -1.90 11.45
N PRO A 126 -25.44 -2.28 12.58
CA PRO A 126 -25.87 -3.67 12.78
C PRO A 126 -26.88 -4.11 11.73
N ARG A 127 -27.77 -3.21 11.28
CA ARG A 127 -28.76 -3.51 10.23
C ARG A 127 -28.12 -3.66 8.85
N LEU A 128 -27.06 -2.91 8.56
CA LEU A 128 -26.27 -3.05 7.33
C LEU A 128 -25.51 -4.38 7.33
N GLU A 129 -25.02 -4.81 8.49
CA GLU A 129 -24.37 -6.11 8.68
C GLU A 129 -25.36 -7.27 8.46
N GLU A 130 -26.54 -7.24 9.09
CA GLU A 130 -27.62 -8.21 8.86
C GLU A 130 -28.01 -8.33 7.37
N LEU A 131 -28.15 -7.19 6.68
CA LEU A 131 -28.43 -7.18 5.24
C LEU A 131 -27.28 -7.76 4.41
N SER A 132 -26.03 -7.50 4.81
CA SER A 132 -24.84 -8.03 4.14
C SER A 132 -24.72 -9.54 4.31
N GLU A 133 -25.03 -10.08 5.49
CA GLU A 133 -25.05 -11.53 5.76
C GLU A 133 -26.17 -12.24 5.00
N ALA A 134 -27.37 -11.64 4.96
CA ALA A 134 -28.49 -12.16 4.19
C ALA A 134 -28.18 -12.18 2.68
N PHE A 135 -27.55 -11.13 2.15
CA PHE A 135 -27.08 -11.11 0.77
C PHE A 135 -25.94 -12.10 0.52
N GLY A 136 -25.03 -12.27 1.48
CA GLY A 136 -23.96 -13.27 1.44
C GLY A 136 -24.49 -14.70 1.35
N SER A 137 -25.55 -15.03 2.12
CA SER A 137 -26.22 -16.33 2.07
C SER A 137 -26.83 -16.61 0.69
N TYR A 138 -27.41 -15.58 0.06
CA TYR A 138 -27.90 -15.67 -1.31
C TYR A 138 -26.75 -15.90 -2.32
N LEU A 139 -25.61 -15.22 -2.18
CA LEU A 139 -24.44 -15.41 -3.04
C LEU A 139 -23.85 -16.82 -2.89
N GLU A 140 -23.85 -17.38 -1.69
CA GLU A 140 -23.44 -18.76 -1.44
C GLU A 140 -24.37 -19.75 -2.15
N GLU A 141 -25.69 -19.56 -2.06
CA GLU A 141 -26.67 -20.42 -2.74
C GLU A 141 -26.59 -20.32 -4.28
N LYS A 142 -26.45 -19.11 -4.83
CA LYS A 142 -26.51 -18.88 -6.29
C LYS A 142 -25.18 -19.05 -7.00
N VAL A 143 -24.07 -18.65 -6.36
CA VAL A 143 -22.75 -18.56 -6.98
C VAL A 143 -21.75 -19.51 -6.33
N GLY A 144 -22.09 -20.09 -5.17
CA GLY A 144 -21.16 -20.92 -4.40
C GLY A 144 -20.05 -20.12 -3.72
N VAL A 145 -20.22 -18.79 -3.59
CA VAL A 145 -19.23 -17.90 -2.98
C VAL A 145 -19.69 -17.53 -1.58
N LYS A 146 -18.98 -18.07 -0.58
CA LYS A 146 -19.23 -17.73 0.82
C LYS A 146 -18.58 -16.39 1.16
N GLY A 147 -19.37 -15.47 1.68
CA GLY A 147 -18.90 -14.19 2.21
C GLY A 147 -18.25 -14.33 3.60
N LEU A 148 -17.59 -13.27 4.07
CA LEU A 148 -17.02 -13.19 5.41
C LEU A 148 -17.88 -12.29 6.30
N SER A 149 -18.21 -12.76 7.51
CA SER A 149 -18.84 -11.92 8.54
C SER A 149 -17.86 -10.84 9.03
N LYS A 150 -18.36 -9.85 9.77
CA LYS A 150 -17.52 -8.83 10.38
C LYS A 150 -16.54 -9.43 11.39
N GLU A 151 -17.01 -10.34 12.24
CA GLU A 151 -16.19 -11.04 13.24
C GLU A 151 -15.10 -11.86 12.57
N GLU A 152 -15.43 -12.55 11.46
CA GLU A 152 -14.45 -13.31 10.69
C GLU A 152 -13.37 -12.40 10.08
N ARG A 153 -13.78 -11.28 9.46
CA ARG A 153 -12.82 -10.29 8.94
C ARG A 153 -11.92 -9.72 10.04
N LEU A 154 -12.46 -9.40 11.20
CA LEU A 154 -11.68 -8.90 12.34
C LEU A 154 -10.70 -9.96 12.87
N ARG A 155 -11.13 -11.22 12.95
CA ARG A 155 -10.28 -12.34 13.34
C ARG A 155 -9.13 -12.54 12.35
N ILE A 156 -9.41 -12.55 11.05
CA ILE A 156 -8.40 -12.71 10.00
C ILE A 156 -7.39 -11.55 10.07
N ARG A 157 -7.83 -10.30 10.22
CA ARG A 157 -6.90 -9.16 10.35
C ARG A 157 -5.99 -9.27 11.57
N ARG A 158 -6.49 -9.80 12.71
CA ARG A 158 -5.64 -10.05 13.89
C ARG A 158 -4.61 -11.14 13.62
N GLN A 159 -5.03 -12.25 13.00
CA GLN A 159 -4.13 -13.34 12.63
C GLN A 159 -3.01 -12.86 11.71
N ILE A 160 -3.35 -12.07 10.67
CA ILE A 160 -2.37 -11.47 9.77
C ILE A 160 -1.37 -10.60 10.55
N ALA A 161 -1.86 -9.71 11.41
CA ALA A 161 -1.00 -8.79 12.16
C ALA A 161 -0.06 -9.48 13.16
N GLU A 162 -0.39 -10.70 13.59
CA GLU A 162 0.40 -11.50 14.53
C GLU A 162 1.55 -12.27 13.86
N ILE A 163 1.56 -12.41 12.52
CA ILE A 163 2.64 -13.12 11.82
C ILE A 163 3.95 -12.33 11.97
N PRO A 164 5.00 -12.91 12.58
CA PRO A 164 6.28 -12.24 12.75
C PRO A 164 7.03 -12.09 11.42
N LEU A 165 7.95 -11.13 11.38
CA LEU A 165 8.96 -11.07 10.32
C LEU A 165 10.19 -11.84 10.78
N ASP A 166 10.75 -12.64 9.90
CA ASP A 166 12.05 -13.28 10.14
C ASP A 166 13.19 -12.23 10.14
N LEU A 167 14.41 -12.69 10.47
CA LEU A 167 15.58 -11.81 10.53
C LEU A 167 15.94 -11.22 9.15
N ASP A 168 15.77 -11.98 8.08
CA ASP A 168 16.16 -11.61 6.73
C ASP A 168 15.21 -10.57 6.13
N ALA A 169 13.90 -10.82 6.22
CA ALA A 169 12.84 -9.89 5.85
C ALA A 169 12.99 -8.55 6.59
N ASN A 170 13.30 -8.61 7.88
CA ASN A 170 13.52 -7.42 8.69
C ASN A 170 14.74 -6.62 8.21
N ALA A 171 15.89 -7.28 8.03
CA ALA A 171 17.12 -6.64 7.58
C ALA A 171 17.00 -6.09 6.15
N PHE A 172 16.39 -6.85 5.25
CA PHE A 172 16.15 -6.43 3.87
C PHE A 172 15.23 -5.21 3.80
N LEU A 173 14.13 -5.20 4.56
CA LEU A 173 13.24 -4.04 4.60
C LEU A 173 13.96 -2.79 5.10
N ARG A 174 14.83 -2.91 6.12
CA ARG A 174 15.65 -1.79 6.60
C ARG A 174 16.62 -1.31 5.51
N MET A 175 17.25 -2.22 4.77
CA MET A 175 18.12 -1.87 3.65
C MET A 175 17.37 -1.06 2.58
N VAL A 176 16.19 -1.53 2.18
CA VAL A 176 15.29 -0.84 1.24
C VAL A 176 14.95 0.57 1.73
N LEU A 177 14.56 0.71 3.00
CA LEU A 177 14.19 2.00 3.57
C LEU A 177 15.37 2.96 3.61
N ALA A 178 16.56 2.50 4.01
CA ALA A 178 17.77 3.30 4.02
C ALA A 178 18.14 3.80 2.61
N GLU A 179 18.01 2.97 1.56
CA GLU A 179 18.25 3.42 0.18
C GLU A 179 17.23 4.42 -0.33
N LEU A 180 16.01 4.44 0.19
CA LEU A 180 14.97 5.35 -0.26
C LEU A 180 14.86 6.62 0.58
N SER A 181 15.53 6.67 1.74
CA SER A 181 15.35 7.75 2.71
C SER A 181 16.65 8.35 3.25
N PHE A 182 17.80 7.71 3.13
CA PHE A 182 19.05 8.23 3.71
C PHE A 182 19.95 8.94 2.68
N CYS A 183 20.69 9.95 3.16
CA CYS A 183 21.70 10.71 2.46
C CYS A 183 22.86 11.04 3.41
N TYR A 184 24.11 10.79 3.01
CA TYR A 184 25.28 11.04 3.88
C TYR A 184 25.36 12.51 4.32
N ARG A 185 24.96 13.44 3.44
CA ARG A 185 25.02 14.89 3.66
C ARG A 185 23.95 15.40 4.62
N TYR A 186 22.74 14.85 4.55
CA TYR A 186 21.57 15.39 5.25
C TYR A 186 21.02 14.45 6.34
N GLY A 187 21.54 13.21 6.43
CA GLY A 187 20.88 12.15 7.19
C GLY A 187 19.61 11.72 6.47
N GLN A 188 18.45 11.94 7.08
CA GLN A 188 17.16 11.68 6.43
C GLN A 188 16.94 12.67 5.28
N LYS A 189 17.00 12.16 4.06
CA LYS A 189 16.77 12.90 2.82
C LYS A 189 15.33 13.42 2.81
N ARG A 190 15.16 14.69 2.47
CA ARG A 190 13.83 15.30 2.31
C ARG A 190 13.41 15.27 0.85
N SER A 191 12.11 15.23 0.59
CA SER A 191 11.56 15.17 -0.79
C SER A 191 11.92 16.37 -1.69
N VAL A 192 12.44 17.46 -1.13
CA VAL A 192 12.87 18.66 -1.89
C VAL A 192 14.38 18.68 -2.17
N GLU A 193 15.14 17.73 -1.62
CA GLU A 193 16.59 17.71 -1.74
C GLU A 193 17.04 16.97 -3.00
N GLN A 194 17.87 17.63 -3.80
CA GLN A 194 18.44 17.04 -5.02
C GLN A 194 19.83 16.49 -4.75
N CYS A 195 20.08 15.23 -5.13
CA CYS A 195 21.43 14.67 -5.07
C CYS A 195 22.33 15.35 -6.12
N PRO A 196 23.49 15.91 -5.70
CA PRO A 196 24.41 16.60 -6.61
C PRO A 196 25.15 15.62 -7.54
N GLU A 197 25.76 16.15 -8.59
CA GLU A 197 26.72 15.40 -9.40
C GLU A 197 27.92 14.97 -8.53
N GLY A 198 28.35 13.71 -8.66
CA GLY A 198 29.41 13.14 -7.82
C GLY A 198 28.96 12.68 -6.42
N CYS A 199 27.65 12.47 -6.21
CA CYS A 199 27.15 11.90 -4.95
C CYS A 199 27.82 10.54 -4.64
N HIS A 200 28.19 10.34 -3.37
CA HIS A 200 28.76 9.07 -2.89
C HIS A 200 27.84 7.88 -3.20
N TYR A 201 26.52 8.09 -3.13
CA TYR A 201 25.52 7.05 -3.35
C TYR A 201 25.00 6.96 -4.79
N THR A 202 25.81 7.33 -5.79
CA THR A 202 25.43 7.25 -7.22
C THR A 202 25.06 5.84 -7.70
N GLY A 203 25.53 4.79 -7.02
CA GLY A 203 25.20 3.39 -7.29
C GLY A 203 24.00 2.83 -6.51
N TYR A 204 23.26 3.66 -5.75
CA TYR A 204 22.11 3.26 -4.94
C TYR A 204 20.83 3.96 -5.39
N LEU A 205 19.66 3.41 -5.02
CA LEU A 205 18.37 3.93 -5.50
C LEU A 205 18.11 5.38 -5.09
N CYS A 206 18.64 5.85 -3.95
CA CYS A 206 18.50 7.23 -3.48
C CYS A 206 18.88 8.27 -4.55
N TYR A 207 19.82 7.92 -5.44
CA TYR A 207 20.31 8.77 -6.52
C TYR A 207 19.41 8.71 -7.76
N HIS A 208 18.63 7.65 -7.93
CA HIS A 208 17.71 7.45 -9.05
C HIS A 208 16.30 7.97 -8.78
N VAL A 209 15.99 8.34 -7.54
CA VAL A 209 14.69 8.89 -7.13
C VAL A 209 14.73 10.40 -6.84
N LYS A 210 13.66 11.11 -7.20
CA LYS A 210 13.46 12.56 -6.97
C LYS A 210 12.91 12.83 -5.57
N ASN A 211 12.11 11.92 -5.01
CA ASN A 211 11.50 12.02 -3.69
C ASN A 211 12.09 11.00 -2.70
N CYS A 212 11.50 10.90 -1.51
CA CYS A 212 11.89 9.93 -0.47
C CYS A 212 10.71 9.05 -0.07
N ALA A 213 11.01 7.88 0.51
CA ALA A 213 10.00 7.02 1.10
C ALA A 213 9.26 7.71 2.25
N SER A 214 7.94 7.56 2.30
CA SER A 214 7.12 8.00 3.43
C SER A 214 7.11 6.92 4.52
N ASN A 215 6.72 7.31 5.74
CA ASN A 215 6.49 6.36 6.85
C ASN A 215 5.34 5.37 6.56
N ARG A 216 4.57 5.56 5.48
CA ARG A 216 3.47 4.68 5.09
C ARG A 216 3.98 3.49 4.27
N LEU A 217 5.11 3.64 3.58
CA LEU A 217 5.73 2.54 2.84
C LEU A 217 5.98 1.30 3.72
N PRO A 218 6.69 1.37 4.87
CA PRO A 218 6.92 0.19 5.69
C PRO A 218 5.62 -0.41 6.24
N ILE A 219 4.62 0.41 6.55
CA ILE A 219 3.29 -0.07 7.01
C ILE A 219 2.64 -0.92 5.91
N SER A 220 2.63 -0.45 4.66
CA SER A 220 2.05 -1.18 3.55
C SER A 220 2.86 -2.45 3.22
N VAL A 221 4.19 -2.37 3.22
CA VAL A 221 5.04 -3.54 2.93
C VAL A 221 4.83 -4.62 3.98
N ILE A 222 4.90 -4.28 5.27
CA ILE A 222 4.71 -5.25 6.37
C ILE A 222 3.31 -5.86 6.29
N GLY A 223 2.26 -5.02 6.22
CA GLY A 223 0.88 -5.50 6.24
C GLY A 223 0.54 -6.42 5.06
N TYR A 224 1.03 -6.11 3.86
CA TYR A 224 0.81 -6.97 2.68
C TYR A 224 1.70 -8.21 2.67
N SER A 225 2.92 -8.14 3.23
CA SER A 225 3.80 -9.32 3.34
C SER A 225 3.23 -10.32 4.36
N GLN A 226 2.75 -9.83 5.50
CA GLN A 226 2.01 -10.64 6.48
C GLN A 226 0.74 -11.24 5.86
N ALA A 227 -0.01 -10.46 5.09
CA ALA A 227 -1.21 -10.98 4.42
C ALA A 227 -0.86 -12.07 3.40
N LEU A 228 0.24 -11.91 2.66
CA LEU A 228 0.71 -12.91 1.71
C LEU A 228 1.14 -14.20 2.43
N ALA A 229 1.94 -14.10 3.50
CA ALA A 229 2.32 -15.24 4.33
C ALA A 229 1.10 -15.97 4.89
N TRP A 230 0.11 -15.21 5.40
CA TRP A 230 -1.15 -15.78 5.87
C TRP A 230 -1.91 -16.55 4.78
N PHE A 231 -1.95 -16.02 3.54
CA PHE A 231 -2.59 -16.70 2.41
C PHE A 231 -1.85 -17.95 1.96
N LEU A 232 -0.53 -18.00 2.16
CA LEU A 232 0.32 -19.15 1.84
C LEU A 232 0.41 -20.16 2.98
N GLU A 233 -0.21 -19.86 4.13
CA GLU A 233 -0.15 -20.66 5.37
C GLU A 233 1.26 -20.75 5.97
N ASP A 234 2.08 -19.72 5.76
CA ASP A 234 3.42 -19.61 6.34
C ASP A 234 3.37 -19.01 7.75
N ASP A 235 4.24 -19.50 8.64
CA ASP A 235 4.31 -19.09 10.05
C ASP A 235 5.02 -17.75 10.27
N GLU A 236 5.83 -17.30 9.31
CA GLU A 236 6.60 -16.06 9.35
C GLU A 236 6.71 -15.41 7.97
N VAL A 237 6.91 -14.09 7.96
CA VAL A 237 7.24 -13.33 6.76
C VAL A 237 8.72 -13.46 6.46
N ASP A 238 9.03 -14.11 5.34
CA ASP A 238 10.39 -14.25 4.81
C ASP A 238 10.77 -13.17 3.78
N LEU A 239 12.00 -13.28 3.27
CA LEU A 239 12.57 -12.39 2.27
C LEU A 239 11.77 -12.35 0.95
N GLU A 240 11.23 -13.49 0.50
CA GLU A 240 10.49 -13.60 -0.76
C GLU A 240 9.11 -12.96 -0.67
N HIS A 241 8.46 -13.01 0.51
CA HIS A 241 7.23 -12.25 0.77
C HIS A 241 7.43 -10.75 0.56
N VAL A 242 8.47 -10.19 1.19
CA VAL A 242 8.80 -8.76 1.07
C VAL A 242 9.15 -8.42 -0.37
N ARG A 243 10.03 -9.20 -1.01
CA ARG A 243 10.42 -9.03 -2.41
C ARG A 243 9.22 -9.03 -3.37
N THR A 244 8.24 -9.90 -3.14
CA THR A 244 7.04 -10.01 -3.98
C THR A 244 6.12 -8.81 -3.84
N VAL A 245 5.94 -8.30 -2.62
CA VAL A 245 5.02 -7.20 -2.30
C VAL A 245 5.62 -5.83 -2.66
N LEU A 246 6.93 -5.67 -2.49
CA LEU A 246 7.61 -4.38 -2.54
C LEU A 246 7.33 -3.59 -3.83
N PRO A 247 7.36 -4.16 -5.05
CA PRO A 247 7.12 -3.42 -6.29
C PRO A 247 5.73 -2.75 -6.32
N PHE A 248 4.70 -3.41 -5.80
CA PHE A 248 3.32 -2.90 -5.82
C PHE A 248 3.10 -1.81 -4.77
N THR A 249 3.86 -1.83 -3.68
CA THR A 249 3.84 -0.77 -2.66
C THR A 249 4.70 0.44 -3.07
N LEU A 250 5.75 0.23 -3.88
CA LEU A 250 6.67 1.28 -4.31
C LEU A 250 6.18 2.04 -5.56
N ALA A 251 5.55 1.34 -6.50
CA ALA A 251 5.38 1.85 -7.87
C ALA A 251 4.66 3.20 -7.98
N HIS A 252 3.71 3.49 -7.09
CA HIS A 252 3.01 4.77 -7.05
C HIS A 252 3.66 5.80 -6.12
N ARG A 253 4.55 5.36 -5.22
CA ARG A 253 5.23 6.24 -4.25
C ARG A 253 6.53 6.81 -4.75
N ILE A 254 7.14 6.23 -5.78
CA ILE A 254 8.45 6.66 -6.29
C ILE A 254 8.30 7.58 -7.51
N GLN A 255 9.05 8.68 -7.49
CA GLN A 255 9.26 9.57 -8.63
C GLN A 255 10.68 9.37 -9.16
N TRP A 256 10.81 8.67 -10.28
CA TRP A 256 12.10 8.38 -10.89
C TRP A 256 12.72 9.62 -11.54
N ARG A 257 14.06 9.69 -11.53
CA ARG A 257 14.83 10.61 -12.35
C ARG A 257 14.73 10.24 -13.82
N ASP A 258 14.71 11.25 -14.69
CA ASP A 258 14.57 11.05 -16.14
C ASP A 258 15.72 10.18 -16.68
N SER A 259 16.92 10.32 -16.12
CA SER A 259 18.08 9.48 -16.45
C SER A 259 17.90 8.00 -16.12
N TYR A 260 17.11 7.64 -15.11
CA TYR A 260 16.78 6.26 -14.79
C TYR A 260 15.70 5.73 -15.74
N ILE A 261 14.67 6.54 -16.01
CA ILE A 261 13.59 6.20 -16.95
C ILE A 261 14.16 5.94 -18.35
N SER A 262 14.96 6.86 -18.90
CA SER A 262 15.47 6.77 -20.27
C SER A 262 16.35 5.55 -20.51
N LYS A 263 17.06 5.04 -19.49
CA LYS A 263 17.86 3.82 -19.59
C LYS A 263 16.99 2.57 -19.79
N LYS A 264 15.81 2.56 -19.20
CA LYS A 264 14.91 1.39 -19.06
C LYS A 264 13.70 1.45 -20.00
N GLU A 265 13.43 2.60 -20.62
CA GLU A 265 12.23 2.82 -21.43
C GLU A 265 12.18 1.96 -22.70
N GLY A 266 13.33 1.64 -23.29
CA GLY A 266 13.44 0.79 -24.49
C GLY A 266 13.46 -0.72 -24.23
N GLU A 267 13.46 -1.14 -22.97
CA GLU A 267 13.48 -2.55 -22.60
C GLU A 267 12.10 -3.18 -22.76
N GLY A 268 12.06 -4.46 -23.19
CA GLY A 268 10.82 -5.21 -23.30
C GLY A 268 10.23 -5.47 -21.93
N ARG A 269 9.00 -4.99 -21.67
CA ARG A 269 8.33 -5.15 -20.38
C ARG A 269 6.91 -5.70 -20.51
N ASN A 270 6.48 -6.41 -19.46
CA ASN A 270 5.13 -6.97 -19.34
C ASN A 270 4.21 -6.15 -18.44
N ASP A 271 4.75 -5.17 -17.73
CA ASP A 271 4.04 -4.33 -16.77
C ASP A 271 4.05 -2.86 -17.23
N PRO A 272 3.17 -2.01 -16.68
CA PRO A 272 3.26 -0.56 -16.83
C PRO A 272 4.62 -0.06 -16.33
N LEU A 273 5.13 1.01 -16.95
CA LEU A 273 6.49 1.53 -16.66
C LEU A 273 6.75 1.69 -15.16
N GLN A 274 5.82 2.24 -14.39
CA GLN A 274 6.01 2.48 -12.95
C GLN A 274 6.19 1.18 -12.16
N ILE A 275 5.37 0.15 -12.44
CA ILE A 275 5.49 -1.17 -11.79
C ILE A 275 6.78 -1.85 -12.25
N TYR A 276 7.10 -1.77 -13.54
CA TYR A 276 8.34 -2.32 -14.08
C TYR A 276 9.58 -1.73 -13.40
N LEU A 277 9.68 -0.41 -13.32
CA LEU A 277 10.82 0.26 -12.66
C LEU A 277 10.91 -0.09 -11.18
N ALA A 278 9.79 -0.26 -10.49
CA ALA A 278 9.77 -0.70 -9.10
C ALA A 278 10.20 -2.16 -8.93
N LYS A 279 9.86 -3.05 -9.88
CA LYS A 279 10.37 -4.44 -9.91
C LYS A 279 11.87 -4.46 -10.12
N GLU A 280 12.38 -3.75 -11.13
CA GLU A 280 13.83 -3.64 -11.39
C GLU A 280 14.58 -3.12 -10.16
N ALA A 281 14.07 -2.05 -9.55
CA ALA A 281 14.67 -1.49 -8.34
C ALA A 281 14.64 -2.46 -7.15
N THR A 282 13.56 -3.25 -7.01
CA THR A 282 13.46 -4.29 -5.97
C THR A 282 14.53 -5.36 -6.18
N GLU A 283 14.71 -5.83 -7.42
CA GLU A 283 15.72 -6.82 -7.76
C GLU A 283 17.14 -6.29 -7.55
N GLU A 284 17.42 -5.02 -7.90
CA GLU A 284 18.72 -4.38 -7.65
C GLU A 284 19.08 -4.37 -6.15
N ILE A 285 18.15 -3.98 -5.27
CA ILE A 285 18.38 -4.01 -3.82
C ILE A 285 18.48 -5.46 -3.32
N PHE A 286 17.64 -6.36 -3.81
CA PHE A 286 17.64 -7.77 -3.40
C PHE A 286 18.97 -8.46 -3.72
N HIS A 287 19.52 -8.23 -4.91
CA HIS A 287 20.85 -8.73 -5.25
C HIS A 287 21.91 -8.17 -4.30
N ARG A 288 21.88 -6.87 -4.03
CA ARG A 288 22.80 -6.21 -3.10
C ARG A 288 22.68 -6.76 -1.67
N TYR A 289 21.45 -7.02 -1.21
CA TYR A 289 21.19 -7.64 0.09
C TYR A 289 21.85 -9.00 0.18
N ASN A 290 21.65 -9.87 -0.82
CA ASN A 290 22.25 -11.20 -0.84
C ASN A 290 23.79 -11.16 -0.84
N GLU A 291 24.40 -10.20 -1.53
CA GLU A 291 25.85 -10.01 -1.53
C GLU A 291 26.41 -9.55 -0.17
N GLN A 292 25.61 -8.80 0.60
CA GLN A 292 26.05 -8.15 1.85
C GLN A 292 25.37 -8.73 3.10
N ARG A 293 24.59 -9.81 2.96
CA ARG A 293 23.64 -10.32 3.96
C ARG A 293 24.28 -10.49 5.33
N ASP A 294 25.32 -11.31 5.41
CA ASP A 294 25.93 -11.68 6.69
C ASP A 294 26.53 -10.46 7.37
N TYR A 295 27.19 -9.59 6.61
CA TYR A 295 27.80 -8.37 7.13
C TYR A 295 26.75 -7.34 7.60
N LEU A 296 25.62 -7.25 6.89
CA LEU A 296 24.51 -6.39 7.30
C LEU A 296 23.83 -6.90 8.58
N LEU A 297 23.62 -8.22 8.69
CA LEU A 297 23.07 -8.84 9.89
C LEU A 297 24.00 -8.61 11.10
N ASP A 298 25.31 -8.75 10.92
CA ASP A 298 26.30 -8.44 11.96
C ASP A 298 26.21 -6.95 12.38
N ALA A 299 26.08 -6.03 11.43
CA ALA A 299 25.96 -4.60 11.75
C ALA A 299 24.68 -4.27 12.52
N LEU A 300 23.55 -4.88 12.15
CA LEU A 300 22.28 -4.74 12.88
C LEU A 300 22.36 -5.38 14.28
N ALA A 301 23.06 -6.50 14.43
CA ALA A 301 23.30 -7.13 15.73
C ALA A 301 24.16 -6.24 16.63
N VAL A 302 25.20 -5.58 16.08
CA VAL A 302 26.00 -4.57 16.79
C VAL A 302 25.11 -3.41 17.23
N ALA A 303 24.25 -2.89 16.36
CA ALA A 303 23.30 -1.85 16.71
C ALA A 303 22.40 -2.26 17.89
N CYS A 304 21.85 -3.48 17.84
CA CYS A 304 21.00 -4.01 18.92
C CYS A 304 21.73 -4.02 20.27
N ARG A 305 22.97 -4.50 20.31
CA ARG A 305 23.80 -4.50 21.54
C ARG A 305 24.06 -3.09 22.05
N ALA A 306 24.29 -2.12 21.17
CA ALA A 306 24.44 -0.73 21.55
C ALA A 306 23.16 -0.17 22.22
N PHE A 307 21.98 -0.50 21.68
CA PHE A 307 20.69 -0.12 22.27
C PHE A 307 20.43 -0.76 23.64
N GLU A 308 21.01 -1.94 23.89
CA GLU A 308 20.99 -2.61 25.20
C GLU A 308 21.99 -2.00 26.20
N GLY A 309 22.78 -1.00 25.78
CA GLY A 309 23.73 -0.26 26.62
C GLY A 309 25.16 -0.78 26.58
N GLU A 310 25.49 -1.71 25.66
CA GLU A 310 26.85 -2.18 25.48
C GLU A 310 27.73 -1.18 24.71
N GLU A 311 28.98 -1.03 25.13
CA GLU A 311 29.96 -0.20 24.43
C GLU A 311 30.55 -0.98 23.23
N VAL A 312 29.98 -0.74 22.05
CA VAL A 312 30.36 -1.41 20.79
C VAL A 312 30.79 -0.41 19.71
N GLU A 313 31.72 -0.80 18.84
CA GLU A 313 32.08 0.02 17.67
C GLU A 313 31.20 -0.34 16.48
N PRO A 314 30.60 0.64 15.78
CA PRO A 314 29.80 0.37 14.59
C PRO A 314 30.65 -0.20 13.45
N LEU A 315 30.04 -1.10 12.67
CA LEU A 315 30.68 -1.63 11.46
C LEU A 315 30.68 -0.61 10.32
N GLU A 316 31.73 -0.66 9.50
CA GLU A 316 31.95 0.20 8.34
C GLU A 316 31.40 -0.44 7.06
N GLY A 317 30.67 0.30 6.22
CA GLY A 317 30.21 -0.24 4.94
C GLY A 317 29.72 0.84 3.98
N ASP A 318 29.71 0.52 2.69
CA ASP A 318 29.39 1.48 1.63
C ASP A 318 27.89 1.81 1.53
N HIS A 319 27.03 0.93 2.06
CA HIS A 319 25.60 1.09 1.98
C HIS A 319 25.10 2.20 2.95
N PRO A 320 24.11 3.03 2.57
CA PRO A 320 23.55 4.07 3.43
C PRO A 320 23.17 3.65 4.87
N ILE A 321 22.75 2.39 5.03
CA ILE A 321 22.33 1.82 6.33
C ILE A 321 23.46 1.80 7.38
N TYR A 322 24.73 1.63 6.98
CA TYR A 322 25.83 1.60 7.94
C TYR A 322 26.05 2.98 8.57
N GLU A 323 25.94 4.04 7.76
CA GLU A 323 25.98 5.42 8.25
C GLU A 323 24.77 5.78 9.12
N GLU A 324 23.61 5.17 8.86
CA GLU A 324 22.44 5.32 9.70
C GLU A 324 22.65 4.65 11.07
N ILE A 325 23.11 3.40 11.09
CA ILE A 325 23.45 2.66 12.31
C ILE A 325 24.48 3.43 13.16
N LYS A 326 25.53 3.98 12.54
CA LYS A 326 26.53 4.80 13.24
C LYS A 326 25.90 6.00 13.95
N LYS A 327 25.07 6.77 13.23
CA LYS A 327 24.39 7.94 13.78
C LYS A 327 23.45 7.57 14.93
N GLU A 328 22.76 6.44 14.84
CA GLU A 328 21.91 5.95 15.91
C GLU A 328 22.73 5.61 17.16
N ILE A 329 23.82 4.85 17.01
CA ILE A 329 24.71 4.48 18.13
C ILE A 329 25.36 5.72 18.77
N GLU A 330 25.82 6.69 17.97
CA GLU A 330 26.36 7.95 18.48
C GLU A 330 25.30 8.78 19.23
N GLY A 331 24.07 8.77 18.74
CA GLY A 331 22.94 9.47 19.36
C GLY A 331 22.54 8.90 20.72
N ILE A 332 22.75 7.60 20.97
CA ILE A 332 22.51 6.96 22.28
C ILE A 332 23.58 7.36 23.31
N ARG A 333 24.79 7.67 22.84
CA ARG A 333 25.94 8.03 23.70
C ARG A 333 25.91 9.49 24.18
N CYS A 334 25.07 10.33 23.57
CA CYS A 334 24.87 11.73 23.93
C CYS A 334 23.67 11.90 24.86
#